data_AF-D0NFE3-F1
#
_entry.id   AF-D0NFE3-F1
#
_cell.length_a   1.000
_cell.length_b   1.000
_cell.length_c   1.000
_cell.angle_alpha   90.00
_cell.angle_beta   90.00
_cell.angle_gamma   90.00
#
_symmetry.space_group_name_H-M   'P 1'
#
loop_
_entity.id
_entity.type
_entity.pdbx_description
1 polymer ?
#
loop_
_entity_poly.entity_id
_entity_poly.type
_entity_poly.pdbx_seq_one_letter_code
_entity_poly.pdbx_strand_id
1 'polypeptide(L)'
;MVTVTSREEVDAIVQCGLKLRSTHETKMNAVSSRSHTVFTIHVFQQARDSDEVISGMLNMVDLAGSERLKKSESDGQRLKEALHINSSLSAVGKVVMSLDPESGYNYIPYRDSKLTRLLQNSIGGNCFTTLIATIHPMKEHYEECLGTLQFANRCRSPRVNHINGTIADKDRRIRKLQEESSILRRQLEGLRTEYNNRFVATLNELGFQAEEISESGEIKFADGLVLKSVFSDEDHGQSAVDSKTRNDRDRLRQKYANAKSNFAVVVTEANKDKENARQTINEQKRRIATLQSCLQQKTSEYDRALASEAARHRDEMQTLVRRDNHMHSSSEKMLIYQQSIINLQGEDCDNSKDREKHFEQKLQHRVAALQKSKENEISLIRQQYEQSLASKSEELNVANNKLQQLQQTTTDTVDNIREDCLDLYTYVGRLVSAVDTSQRTFALPKNILADPTKLRHVKAIV
;
A
#
# COMPACT_ATOMS: atom_id res chain seq x y z
N MET A 1 -7.43 24.74 -0.19
CA MET A 1 -8.81 25.24 0.00
C MET A 1 -8.82 26.69 -0.43
N VAL A 2 -9.89 27.14 -1.09
CA VAL A 2 -10.06 28.55 -1.48
C VAL A 2 -11.01 29.17 -0.48
N THR A 3 -10.56 30.21 0.23
CA THR A 3 -11.42 30.97 1.14
C THR A 3 -12.33 31.86 0.32
N VAL A 4 -13.61 31.88 0.68
CA VAL A 4 -14.63 32.68 0.00
C VAL A 4 -15.40 33.51 1.02
N THR A 5 -15.83 34.70 0.63
CA THR A 5 -16.53 35.67 1.49
C THR A 5 -17.89 36.09 0.95
N SER A 6 -18.21 35.73 -0.29
CA SER A 6 -19.45 36.08 -0.96
C SER A 6 -20.04 34.89 -1.73
N ARG A 7 -21.34 34.95 -2.03
CA ARG A 7 -22.01 33.93 -2.85
C ARG A 7 -21.42 33.93 -4.27
N GLU A 8 -21.12 35.11 -4.79
CA GLU A 8 -20.62 35.33 -6.14
C GLU A 8 -19.27 34.64 -6.36
N GLU A 9 -18.40 34.62 -5.34
CA GLU A 9 -17.14 33.87 -5.35
C GLU A 9 -17.37 32.35 -5.41
N VAL A 10 -18.36 31.84 -4.66
CA VAL A 10 -18.74 30.43 -4.72
C VAL A 10 -19.26 30.08 -6.11
N ASP A 11 -20.16 30.88 -6.66
CA ASP A 11 -20.74 30.69 -7.99
C ASP A 11 -19.66 30.73 -9.07
N ALA A 12 -18.66 31.62 -8.95
CA ALA A 12 -17.52 31.69 -9.88
C ALA A 12 -16.65 30.42 -9.84
N ILE A 13 -16.38 29.87 -8.65
CA ILE A 13 -15.63 28.62 -8.49
C ILE A 13 -16.41 27.44 -9.10
N VAL A 14 -17.72 27.37 -8.84
CA VAL A 14 -18.59 26.32 -9.42
C VAL A 14 -18.59 26.42 -10.94
N GLN A 15 -18.79 27.61 -11.51
CA GLN A 15 -18.74 27.81 -12.96
C GLN A 15 -17.39 27.47 -13.57
N CYS A 16 -16.28 27.80 -12.90
CA CYS A 16 -14.94 27.42 -13.33
C CYS A 16 -14.79 25.89 -13.38
N GLY A 17 -15.23 25.19 -12.32
CA GLY A 17 -15.22 23.73 -12.28
C GLY A 17 -16.05 23.09 -13.39
N LEU A 18 -17.26 23.62 -13.65
CA LEU A 18 -18.13 23.14 -14.72
C LEU A 18 -17.54 23.37 -16.11
N LYS A 19 -16.89 24.52 -16.35
CA LYS A 19 -16.20 24.80 -17.62
C LYS A 19 -15.03 23.83 -17.84
N LEU A 20 -14.22 23.59 -16.81
CA LEU A 20 -13.12 22.63 -16.87
C LEU A 20 -13.63 21.20 -17.16
N ARG A 21 -14.79 20.83 -16.60
CA ARG A 21 -15.44 19.54 -16.92
C ARG A 21 -15.84 19.48 -18.40
N SER A 22 -16.50 20.53 -18.91
CA SER A 22 -16.96 20.61 -20.30
C SER A 22 -15.83 20.56 -21.33
N THR A 23 -14.70 21.21 -21.08
CA THR A 23 -13.56 21.21 -22.03
C THR A 23 -12.90 19.84 -22.20
N HIS A 24 -13.09 18.92 -21.25
CA HIS A 24 -12.60 17.54 -21.37
C HIS A 24 -13.55 16.63 -22.18
N GLU A 25 -14.77 17.08 -22.48
CA GLU A 25 -15.74 16.35 -23.32
C GLU A 25 -15.48 16.68 -24.81
N THR A 26 -14.69 15.86 -25.49
CA THR A 26 -14.60 15.91 -26.96
C THR A 26 -15.57 14.92 -27.60
N LYS A 27 -16.12 15.25 -28.79
CA LYS A 27 -17.24 14.57 -29.51
C LYS A 27 -17.14 13.04 -29.72
N MET A 28 -16.05 12.39 -29.31
CA MET A 28 -15.86 10.94 -29.39
C MET A 28 -15.90 10.23 -28.03
N ASN A 29 -15.82 10.99 -26.92
CA ASN A 29 -15.84 10.48 -25.55
C ASN A 29 -16.63 11.45 -24.66
N ALA A 30 -17.87 11.10 -24.31
CA ALA A 30 -18.61 11.81 -23.26
C ALA A 30 -17.97 11.48 -21.90
N VAL A 31 -16.84 12.12 -21.58
CA VAL A 31 -16.08 11.93 -20.33
C VAL A 31 -16.90 12.32 -19.10
N SER A 32 -17.92 13.18 -19.26
CA SER A 32 -18.86 13.55 -18.19
C SER A 32 -19.64 12.38 -17.62
N SER A 33 -20.09 11.42 -18.44
CA SER A 33 -20.84 10.27 -17.92
C SER A 33 -19.93 9.27 -17.18
N ARG A 34 -18.61 9.46 -17.21
CA ARG A 34 -17.61 8.50 -16.73
C ARG A 34 -16.72 9.04 -15.61
N SER A 35 -16.95 10.27 -15.18
CA SER A 35 -16.18 10.92 -14.12
C SER A 35 -17.07 11.28 -12.93
N HIS A 36 -16.48 11.31 -11.74
CA HIS A 36 -17.16 11.74 -10.52
C HIS A 36 -16.73 13.17 -10.20
N THR A 37 -17.68 14.03 -9.85
CA THR A 37 -17.40 15.39 -9.38
C THR A 37 -17.68 15.46 -7.88
N VAL A 38 -16.71 15.94 -7.10
CA VAL A 38 -16.87 16.18 -5.66
C VAL A 38 -16.64 17.65 -5.39
N PHE A 39 -17.68 18.31 -4.88
CA PHE A 39 -17.63 19.70 -4.44
C PHE A 39 -17.82 19.74 -2.92
N THR A 40 -16.82 20.28 -2.22
CA THR A 40 -16.79 20.30 -0.76
C THR A 40 -16.77 21.73 -0.25
N ILE A 41 -17.71 22.05 0.63
CA ILE A 41 -17.77 23.31 1.36
C ILE A 41 -17.37 23.03 2.81
N HIS A 42 -16.38 23.75 3.31
CA HIS A 42 -16.03 23.78 4.72
C HIS A 42 -16.59 25.05 5.35
N VAL A 43 -17.37 24.90 6.40
CA VAL A 43 -17.95 26.01 7.16
C VAL A 43 -17.32 26.01 8.54
N PHE A 44 -16.76 27.14 8.94
CA PHE A 44 -16.22 27.34 10.28
C PHE A 44 -17.03 28.44 10.96
N GLN A 45 -17.50 28.15 12.16
CA GLN A 45 -18.24 29.08 13.00
C GLN A 45 -17.55 29.16 14.35
N GLN A 46 -17.16 30.36 14.75
CA GLN A 46 -16.63 30.65 16.07
C GLN A 46 -17.68 31.43 16.86
N ALA A 47 -17.94 31.01 18.09
CA ALA A 47 -18.78 31.80 18.99
C ALA A 47 -18.08 33.13 19.32
N ARG A 48 -18.84 34.22 19.48
CA ARG A 48 -18.24 35.53 19.76
C ARG A 48 -17.60 35.60 21.15
N ASP A 49 -18.15 34.83 22.09
CA ASP A 49 -17.81 34.87 23.51
C ASP A 49 -17.05 33.61 23.98
N SER A 50 -16.62 32.76 23.05
CA SER A 50 -15.89 31.51 23.34
C SER A 50 -14.89 31.21 22.21
N ASP A 51 -13.73 30.67 22.58
CA ASP A 51 -12.74 30.15 21.62
C ASP A 51 -13.19 28.84 20.95
N GLU A 52 -14.40 28.36 21.26
CA GLU A 52 -14.96 27.18 20.62
C GLU A 52 -15.29 27.45 19.15
N VAL A 53 -14.60 26.70 18.29
CA VAL A 53 -14.84 26.66 16.84
C VAL A 53 -15.61 25.39 16.49
N ILE A 54 -16.82 25.59 15.98
CA ILE A 54 -17.65 24.57 15.34
C ILE A 54 -17.28 24.55 13.85
N SER A 55 -17.08 23.36 13.31
CA SER A 55 -16.76 23.19 11.89
C SER A 55 -17.72 22.16 11.28
N GLY A 56 -18.34 22.52 10.17
CA GLY A 56 -19.12 21.63 9.33
C GLY A 56 -18.44 21.40 7.98
N MET A 57 -18.73 20.26 7.37
CA MET A 57 -18.30 19.95 6.01
C MET A 57 -19.52 19.46 5.23
N LEU A 58 -19.84 20.13 4.13
CA LEU A 58 -20.85 19.70 3.17
C LEU A 58 -20.16 19.13 1.95
N ASN A 59 -20.43 17.86 1.64
CA ASN A 59 -19.95 17.20 0.43
C ASN A 59 -21.12 17.04 -0.54
N MET A 60 -21.00 17.64 -1.73
CA MET A 60 -21.90 17.45 -2.85
C MET A 60 -21.19 16.61 -3.90
N VAL A 61 -21.74 15.43 -4.19
CA VAL A 61 -21.10 14.45 -5.07
C VAL A 61 -22.02 14.15 -6.24
N ASP A 62 -21.53 14.43 -7.45
CA ASP A 62 -22.14 14.03 -8.71
C ASP A 62 -21.40 12.78 -9.20
N LEU A 63 -22.08 11.64 -9.16
CA LEU A 63 -21.47 10.36 -9.49
C LEU A 63 -21.51 10.11 -11.00
N ALA A 64 -20.52 9.38 -11.51
CA ALA A 64 -20.55 8.86 -12.87
C ALA A 64 -21.80 8.01 -13.11
N GLY A 65 -22.15 7.83 -14.39
CA GLY A 65 -23.28 7.02 -14.82
C GLY A 65 -23.22 5.60 -14.26
N SER A 66 -24.35 5.11 -13.76
CA SER A 66 -24.49 3.76 -13.21
C SER A 66 -24.79 2.70 -14.28
N GLU A 67 -24.94 3.11 -15.54
CA GLU A 67 -25.35 2.23 -16.62
C GLU A 67 -24.32 1.14 -16.90
N ARG A 68 -24.84 -0.06 -17.16
CA ARG A 68 -24.01 -1.16 -17.64
C ARG A 68 -23.84 -1.02 -19.14
N LEU A 69 -22.59 -1.06 -19.60
CA LEU A 69 -22.33 -1.18 -21.03
C LEU A 69 -22.90 -2.53 -21.51
N LYS A 70 -23.94 -2.47 -22.35
CA LYS A 70 -24.35 -3.62 -23.18
C LYS A 70 -23.09 -4.10 -23.91
N LYS A 71 -22.85 -5.42 -23.92
CA LYS A 71 -21.73 -6.04 -24.65
C LYS A 71 -21.83 -5.68 -26.15
N SER A 72 -21.37 -4.51 -26.53
CA SER A 72 -21.01 -4.22 -27.91
C SER A 72 -19.64 -4.85 -28.15
N GLU A 73 -19.48 -5.50 -29.30
CA GLU A 73 -18.27 -6.14 -29.81
C GLU A 73 -17.16 -5.11 -30.12
N SER A 74 -16.84 -4.23 -29.17
CA SER A 74 -15.87 -3.16 -29.34
C SER A 74 -14.55 -3.54 -28.66
N ASP A 75 -13.47 -3.42 -29.44
CA ASP A 75 -12.07 -3.71 -29.14
C ASP A 75 -11.65 -3.57 -27.67
N GLY A 76 -10.85 -4.53 -27.20
CA GLY A 76 -10.47 -4.75 -25.80
C GLY A 76 -9.81 -3.58 -25.05
N GLN A 77 -9.47 -2.48 -25.71
CA GLN A 77 -9.00 -1.24 -25.06
C GLN A 77 -10.17 -0.42 -24.48
N ARG A 78 -11.32 -0.37 -25.17
CA ARG A 78 -12.56 0.23 -24.65
C ARG A 78 -13.14 -0.58 -23.49
N LEU A 79 -12.95 -1.90 -23.49
CA LEU A 79 -13.41 -2.78 -22.41
C LEU A 79 -12.60 -2.58 -21.11
N LYS A 80 -11.28 -2.37 -21.21
CA LYS A 80 -10.42 -2.06 -20.04
C LYS A 80 -10.75 -0.71 -19.42
N GLU A 81 -10.92 0.32 -20.25
CA GLU A 81 -11.32 1.66 -19.79
C GLU A 81 -12.70 1.62 -19.12
N ALA A 82 -13.64 0.87 -19.70
CA ALA A 82 -14.97 0.61 -19.15
C ALA A 82 -14.96 -0.11 -17.78
N LEU A 83 -14.11 -1.13 -17.61
CA LEU A 83 -13.93 -1.81 -16.32
C LEU A 83 -13.42 -0.85 -15.24
N HIS A 84 -12.53 0.08 -15.60
CA HIS A 84 -12.00 1.07 -14.66
C HIS A 84 -13.03 2.09 -14.19
N ILE A 85 -14.00 2.50 -15.03
CA ILE A 85 -15.00 3.51 -14.67
C ILE A 85 -15.99 2.97 -13.63
N ASN A 86 -16.57 1.79 -13.91
CA ASN A 86 -17.54 1.17 -13.00
C ASN A 86 -16.89 0.55 -11.75
N SER A 87 -15.56 0.47 -11.69
CA SER A 87 -14.85 -0.02 -10.50
C SER A 87 -15.15 0.82 -9.26
N SER A 88 -15.27 2.14 -9.43
CA SER A 88 -15.53 3.09 -8.35
C SER A 88 -16.94 2.95 -7.76
N LEU A 89 -17.99 2.90 -8.59
CA LEU A 89 -19.36 2.65 -8.16
C LEU A 89 -19.53 1.23 -7.58
N SER A 90 -18.86 0.24 -8.17
CA SER A 90 -18.86 -1.13 -7.64
C SER A 90 -18.22 -1.18 -6.25
N ALA A 91 -17.13 -0.45 -6.03
CA ALA A 91 -16.50 -0.33 -4.71
C ALA A 91 -17.43 0.36 -3.70
N VAL A 92 -18.15 1.41 -4.10
CA VAL A 92 -19.19 2.03 -3.26
C VAL A 92 -20.26 1.01 -2.88
N GLY A 93 -20.74 0.21 -3.83
CA GLY A 93 -21.67 -0.89 -3.57
C GLY A 93 -21.15 -1.90 -2.55
N LYS A 94 -19.90 -2.34 -2.70
CA LYS A 94 -19.26 -3.24 -1.72
C LYS A 94 -19.18 -2.62 -0.34
N VAL A 95 -18.77 -1.36 -0.23
CA VAL A 95 -18.70 -0.64 1.05
C VAL A 95 -20.07 -0.59 1.72
N VAL A 96 -21.13 -0.23 0.98
CA VAL A 96 -22.50 -0.19 1.51
C VAL A 96 -22.95 -1.58 1.98
N MET A 97 -22.65 -2.64 1.22
CA MET A 97 -22.99 -4.01 1.62
C MET A 97 -22.21 -4.46 2.86
N SER A 98 -20.93 -4.12 2.98
CA SER A 98 -20.11 -4.44 4.15
C SER A 98 -20.46 -3.62 5.39
N LEU A 99 -21.17 -2.50 5.24
CA LEU A 99 -21.68 -1.70 6.35
C LEU A 99 -23.01 -2.21 6.89
N ASP A 100 -23.66 -3.14 6.21
CA ASP A 100 -24.91 -3.75 6.66
C ASP A 100 -24.63 -4.66 7.87
N PRO A 101 -25.24 -4.44 9.05
CA PRO A 101 -24.95 -5.23 10.25
C PRO A 101 -25.23 -6.73 10.09
N GLU A 102 -26.17 -7.10 9.21
CA GLU A 102 -26.53 -8.49 8.93
C GLU A 102 -25.56 -9.19 7.98
N SER A 103 -24.65 -8.45 7.34
CA SER A 103 -23.75 -8.99 6.32
C SER A 103 -22.64 -9.90 6.88
N GLY A 104 -22.33 -9.80 8.17
CA GLY A 104 -21.26 -10.57 8.82
C GLY A 104 -19.83 -10.20 8.38
N TYR A 105 -19.64 -9.10 7.64
CA TYR A 105 -18.31 -8.65 7.21
C TYR A 105 -17.58 -7.89 8.32
N ASN A 106 -16.36 -8.33 8.65
CA ASN A 106 -15.50 -7.65 9.64
C ASN A 106 -14.65 -6.51 9.05
N TYR A 107 -14.57 -6.41 7.73
CA TYR A 107 -13.73 -5.44 7.03
C TYR A 107 -14.54 -4.66 6.00
N ILE A 108 -14.43 -3.33 6.04
CA ILE A 108 -15.09 -2.43 5.08
C ILE A 108 -14.06 -1.98 4.04
N PRO A 109 -14.24 -2.30 2.74
CA PRO A 109 -13.23 -2.12 1.70
C PRO A 109 -13.17 -0.67 1.16
N TYR A 110 -13.02 0.33 2.03
CA TYR A 110 -12.90 1.74 1.60
C TYR A 110 -11.72 1.96 0.64
N ARG A 111 -10.68 1.12 0.70
CA ARG A 111 -9.46 1.23 -0.11
C ARG A 111 -9.60 0.77 -1.55
N ASP A 112 -10.69 0.09 -1.91
CA ASP A 112 -10.89 -0.47 -3.25
C ASP A 112 -11.00 0.60 -4.36
N SER A 113 -11.35 1.85 -4.00
CA SER A 113 -11.33 2.98 -4.93
C SER A 113 -10.92 4.28 -4.27
N LYS A 114 -10.42 5.24 -5.06
CA LYS A 114 -10.14 6.61 -4.57
C LYS A 114 -11.42 7.29 -4.07
N LEU A 115 -12.55 7.02 -4.72
CA LEU A 115 -13.86 7.58 -4.37
C LEU A 115 -14.30 7.12 -2.97
N THR A 116 -14.27 5.81 -2.71
CA THR A 116 -14.63 5.24 -1.40
C THR A 116 -13.68 5.67 -0.28
N ARG A 117 -12.41 5.95 -0.58
CA ARG A 117 -11.47 6.54 0.39
C ARG A 117 -11.81 7.99 0.71
N LEU A 118 -12.15 8.77 -0.32
CA LEU A 118 -12.52 10.17 -0.16
C LEU A 118 -13.85 10.31 0.61
N LEU A 119 -14.80 9.43 0.32
CA LEU A 119 -16.14 9.42 0.92
C LEU A 119 -16.25 8.52 2.16
N GLN A 120 -15.13 8.07 2.73
CA GLN A 120 -15.14 7.17 3.89
C GLN A 120 -15.90 7.77 5.09
N ASN A 121 -15.77 9.08 5.32
CA ASN A 121 -16.54 9.75 6.37
C ASN A 121 -18.02 9.89 6.00
N SER A 122 -18.34 10.04 4.71
CA SER A 122 -19.71 10.17 4.21
C SER A 122 -20.47 8.84 4.24
N ILE A 123 -19.82 7.71 3.96
CA ILE A 123 -20.49 6.41 3.83
C ILE A 123 -20.08 5.55 5.03
N GLY A 124 -20.92 5.49 6.08
CA GLY A 124 -20.66 4.71 7.30
C GLY A 124 -19.84 5.41 8.39
N GLY A 125 -19.42 6.65 8.17
CA GLY A 125 -18.73 7.49 9.15
C GLY A 125 -19.64 8.53 9.83
N ASN A 126 -19.03 9.57 10.39
CA ASN A 126 -19.72 10.70 11.02
C ASN A 126 -20.13 11.76 9.99
N CYS A 127 -21.23 11.52 9.28
CA CYS A 127 -21.77 12.43 8.28
C CYS A 127 -23.25 12.18 8.03
N PHE A 128 -24.07 13.23 7.98
CA PHE A 128 -25.43 13.11 7.47
C PHE A 128 -25.40 12.92 5.96
N THR A 129 -25.72 11.72 5.51
CA THR A 129 -25.58 11.33 4.11
C THR A 129 -26.95 11.07 3.50
N THR A 130 -27.23 11.78 2.41
CA THR A 130 -28.45 11.61 1.61
C THR A 130 -28.05 11.12 0.22
N LEU A 131 -28.68 10.06 -0.25
CA LEU A 131 -28.55 9.56 -1.62
C LEU A 131 -29.76 10.01 -2.44
N ILE A 132 -29.49 10.66 -3.57
CA ILE A 132 -30.52 11.01 -4.57
C ILE A 132 -30.38 10.02 -5.74
N ALA A 133 -31.35 9.12 -5.88
CA ALA A 133 -31.40 8.16 -6.96
C ALA A 133 -32.20 8.74 -8.14
N THR A 134 -31.51 9.06 -9.24
CA THR A 134 -32.13 9.58 -10.46
C THR A 134 -32.44 8.46 -11.44
N ILE A 135 -33.69 8.35 -11.89
CA ILE A 135 -34.16 7.31 -12.81
C ILE A 135 -34.84 7.92 -14.03
N HIS A 136 -34.91 7.15 -15.13
CA HIS A 136 -35.57 7.56 -16.36
C HIS A 136 -36.97 6.92 -16.48
N PRO A 137 -38.03 7.64 -16.89
CA PRO A 137 -39.40 7.10 -16.91
C PRO A 137 -39.70 6.15 -18.08
N MET A 138 -38.88 6.14 -19.13
CA MET A 138 -39.13 5.31 -20.32
C MET A 138 -38.81 3.82 -20.10
N LYS A 139 -39.67 2.96 -20.67
CA LYS A 139 -39.56 1.49 -20.59
C LYS A 139 -38.22 0.93 -21.07
N GLU A 140 -37.57 1.59 -22.03
CA GLU A 140 -36.28 1.19 -22.58
C GLU A 140 -35.15 1.13 -21.54
N HIS A 141 -35.29 1.91 -20.45
CA HIS A 141 -34.32 1.99 -19.36
C HIS A 141 -34.71 1.17 -18.13
N TYR A 142 -35.71 0.28 -18.24
CA TYR A 142 -36.24 -0.48 -17.12
C TYR A 142 -35.15 -1.19 -16.30
N GLU A 143 -34.24 -1.92 -16.94
CA GLU A 143 -33.16 -2.67 -16.28
C GLU A 143 -32.22 -1.77 -15.46
N GLU A 144 -31.83 -0.63 -16.02
CA GLU A 144 -30.93 0.32 -15.33
C GLU A 144 -31.66 1.05 -14.18
N CYS A 145 -32.94 1.36 -14.37
CA CYS A 145 -33.78 1.96 -13.33
C CYS A 145 -33.96 0.99 -12.16
N LEU A 146 -34.21 -0.29 -12.45
CA LEU A 146 -34.30 -1.34 -11.43
C LEU A 146 -32.97 -1.47 -10.66
N GLY A 147 -31.83 -1.49 -11.36
CA GLY A 147 -30.52 -1.54 -10.74
C GLY A 147 -30.25 -0.35 -9.80
N THR A 148 -30.65 0.85 -10.22
CA THR A 148 -30.52 2.08 -9.41
C THR A 148 -31.39 2.02 -8.16
N LEU A 149 -32.65 1.58 -8.28
CA LEU A 149 -33.57 1.43 -7.15
C LEU A 149 -33.12 0.36 -6.16
N GLN A 150 -32.61 -0.78 -6.65
CA GLN A 150 -32.04 -1.83 -5.80
C GLN A 150 -30.82 -1.33 -5.01
N PHE A 151 -29.95 -0.54 -5.66
CA PHE A 151 -28.82 0.09 -4.99
C PHE A 151 -29.28 1.07 -3.92
N ALA A 152 -30.23 1.95 -4.24
CA ALA A 152 -30.80 2.91 -3.28
C ALA A 152 -31.44 2.20 -2.08
N ASN A 153 -32.14 1.08 -2.31
CA ASN A 153 -32.70 0.29 -1.23
C ASN A 153 -31.64 -0.28 -0.29
N ARG A 154 -30.49 -0.75 -0.82
CA ARG A 154 -29.35 -1.20 0.00
C ARG A 154 -28.72 -0.07 0.81
N CYS A 155 -28.65 1.14 0.25
CA CYS A 155 -28.11 2.32 0.92
C CYS A 155 -28.96 2.81 2.10
N ARG A 156 -30.15 2.24 2.33
CA ARG A 156 -31.01 2.57 3.47
C ARG A 156 -30.54 1.93 4.80
N SER A 157 -29.81 0.81 4.74
CA SER A 157 -29.38 0.04 5.93
C SER A 157 -28.21 0.62 6.75
N PRO A 158 -27.15 1.21 6.17
CA PRO A 158 -25.96 1.56 6.94
C PRO A 158 -26.28 2.62 8.01
N ARG A 159 -26.04 2.26 9.29
CA ARG A 159 -26.18 3.17 10.43
C ARG A 159 -25.10 4.25 10.31
N VAL A 160 -25.53 5.48 10.12
CA VAL A 160 -24.64 6.64 10.23
C VAL A 160 -24.24 6.76 11.70
N ASN A 161 -22.96 6.55 12.00
CA ASN A 161 -22.39 6.80 13.31
C ASN A 161 -22.19 8.31 13.46
N HIS A 162 -23.29 9.05 13.57
CA HIS A 162 -23.23 10.47 13.90
C HIS A 162 -22.77 10.59 15.35
N ILE A 163 -21.47 10.82 15.53
CA ILE A 163 -20.93 11.20 16.82
C ILE A 163 -21.07 12.72 16.85
N ASN A 164 -22.00 13.22 17.66
CA ASN A 164 -21.96 14.61 18.09
C ASN A 164 -20.55 14.83 18.65
N GLY A 165 -19.72 15.58 17.91
CA GLY A 165 -18.36 15.87 18.32
C GLY A 165 -18.41 16.81 19.52
N THR A 166 -18.71 16.26 20.69
CA THR A 166 -18.69 16.99 21.95
C THR A 166 -17.29 17.53 22.16
N ILE A 167 -17.18 18.71 22.77
CA ILE A 167 -15.92 19.35 23.17
C ILE A 167 -14.97 18.34 23.86
N ALA A 168 -15.54 17.41 24.63
CA ALA A 168 -14.84 16.32 25.29
C ALA A 168 -14.02 15.39 24.36
N ASP A 169 -14.45 15.15 23.12
CA ASP A 169 -13.73 14.27 22.18
C ASP A 169 -12.56 14.99 21.50
N LYS A 170 -12.71 16.29 21.23
CA LYS A 170 -11.60 17.14 20.77
C LYS A 170 -10.56 17.28 21.88
N ASP A 171 -11.00 17.53 23.10
CA ASP A 171 -10.13 17.57 24.29
C ASP A 171 -9.42 16.23 24.52
N ARG A 172 -10.12 15.10 24.34
CA ARG A 172 -9.50 13.78 24.44
C ARG A 172 -8.43 13.56 23.38
N ARG A 173 -8.67 14.00 22.14
CA ARG A 173 -7.70 13.87 21.04
C ARG A 173 -6.50 14.81 21.23
N ILE A 174 -6.74 16.03 21.69
CA ILE A 174 -5.69 16.99 22.04
C ILE A 174 -4.86 16.45 23.20
N ARG A 175 -5.49 15.94 24.28
CA ARG A 175 -4.78 15.30 25.39
C ARG A 175 -3.94 14.12 24.92
N LYS A 176 -4.47 13.26 24.05
CA LYS A 176 -3.74 12.11 23.52
C LYS A 176 -2.52 12.54 22.68
N LEU A 177 -2.67 13.57 21.84
CA LEU A 177 -1.57 14.14 21.07
C LEU A 177 -0.53 14.85 21.96
N GLN A 178 -0.97 15.53 23.02
CA GLN A 178 -0.10 16.15 24.02
C GLN A 178 0.66 15.10 24.83
N GLU A 179 0.01 13.98 25.17
CA GLU A 179 0.61 12.83 25.83
C GLU A 179 1.61 12.10 24.92
N GLU A 180 1.28 11.88 23.65
CA GLU A 180 2.23 11.35 22.67
C GLU A 180 3.44 12.30 22.50
N SER A 181 3.20 13.62 22.43
CA SER A 181 4.28 14.62 22.41
C SER A 181 5.13 14.61 23.67
N SER A 182 4.54 14.42 24.85
CA SER A 182 5.30 14.39 26.11
C SER A 182 6.13 13.11 26.23
N ILE A 183 5.59 11.96 25.79
CA ILE A 183 6.30 10.69 25.72
C ILE A 183 7.47 10.80 24.74
N LEU A 184 7.25 11.31 23.54
CA LEU A 184 8.29 11.48 22.52
C LEU A 184 9.39 12.44 23.00
N ARG A 185 9.02 13.55 23.65
CA ARG A 185 9.99 14.48 24.25
C ARG A 185 10.80 13.80 25.37
N ARG A 186 10.16 13.00 26.23
CA ARG A 186 10.83 12.26 27.29
C ARG A 186 11.77 11.19 26.75
N GLN A 187 11.39 10.51 25.67
CA GLN A 187 12.25 9.55 24.98
C GLN A 187 13.46 10.25 24.38
N LEU A 188 13.28 11.37 23.69
CA LEU A 188 14.39 12.17 23.16
C LEU A 188 15.34 12.64 24.27
N GLU A 189 14.80 13.09 25.40
CA GLU A 189 15.62 13.52 26.55
C GLU A 189 16.37 12.34 27.20
N GLY A 190 15.72 11.18 27.30
CA GLY A 190 16.36 9.96 27.79
C GLY A 190 17.52 9.51 26.91
N LEU A 191 17.30 9.44 25.58
CA LEU A 191 18.35 9.14 24.61
C LEU A 191 19.50 10.16 24.64
N ARG A 192 19.17 11.45 24.81
CA ARG A 192 20.15 12.52 24.92
C ARG A 192 21.00 12.41 26.18
N THR A 193 20.36 12.14 27.32
CA THR A 193 21.05 11.95 28.61
C THR A 193 21.93 10.71 28.59
N GLU A 194 21.44 9.61 28.00
CA GLU A 194 22.24 8.39 27.82
C GLU A 194 23.46 8.65 26.93
N TYR A 195 23.28 9.37 25.82
CA TYR A 195 24.38 9.78 24.94
C TYR A 195 25.40 10.66 25.68
N ASN A 196 24.93 11.68 26.41
CA ASN A 196 25.79 12.60 27.15
C ASN A 196 26.57 11.90 28.27
N ASN A 197 25.90 11.06 29.06
CA ASN A 197 26.55 10.29 30.14
C ASN A 197 27.59 9.32 29.58
N ARG A 198 27.27 8.66 28.47
CA ARG A 198 28.21 7.78 27.79
C ARG A 198 29.41 8.55 27.25
N PHE A 199 29.19 9.76 26.75
CA PHE A 199 30.27 10.64 26.28
C PHE A 199 31.17 11.13 27.43
N VAL A 200 30.59 11.58 28.55
CA VAL A 200 31.33 11.97 29.77
C VAL A 200 32.11 10.80 30.36
N ALA A 201 31.50 9.62 30.47
CA ALA A 201 32.18 8.41 30.92
C ALA A 201 33.37 8.06 30.02
N THR A 202 33.20 8.16 28.71
CA THR A 202 34.28 7.95 27.73
C THR A 202 35.41 8.97 27.92
N LEU A 203 35.09 10.25 28.16
CA LEU A 203 36.10 11.29 28.41
C LEU A 203 36.88 11.04 29.71
N ASN A 204 36.19 10.63 30.78
CA ASN A 204 36.81 10.28 32.05
C ASN A 204 37.69 9.01 31.95
N GLU A 205 37.24 7.99 31.22
CA GLU A 205 38.05 6.80 30.91
C GLU A 205 39.30 7.15 30.09
N LEU A 206 39.25 8.21 29.28
CA LEU A 206 40.37 8.76 28.53
C LEU A 206 41.26 9.72 29.35
N GLY A 207 40.99 9.87 30.65
CA GLY A 207 41.80 10.69 31.58
C GLY A 207 41.45 12.17 31.62
N PHE A 208 40.39 12.60 30.92
CA PHE A 208 39.88 13.96 31.00
C PHE A 208 38.80 14.02 32.09
N GLN A 209 39.03 14.78 33.16
CA GLN A 209 38.11 14.93 34.29
C GLN A 209 36.86 15.73 33.91
N ALA A 210 35.98 15.16 33.10
CA ALA A 210 34.74 15.77 32.60
C ALA A 210 33.61 15.58 33.62
N GLU A 211 32.94 16.66 33.99
CA GLU A 211 31.92 16.65 35.04
C GLU A 211 30.49 16.60 34.47
N GLU A 212 30.14 17.50 33.55
CA GLU A 212 28.76 17.60 33.04
C GLU A 212 28.69 18.22 31.63
N ILE A 213 27.69 17.80 30.85
CA ILE A 213 27.35 18.38 29.54
C ILE A 213 26.05 19.17 29.69
N SER A 214 26.11 20.48 29.47
CA SER A 214 24.96 21.38 29.56
C SER A 214 23.91 21.15 28.46
N GLU A 215 22.70 21.69 28.65
CA GLU A 215 21.63 21.67 27.64
C GLU A 215 21.99 22.36 26.32
N SER A 216 23.01 23.22 26.28
CA SER A 216 23.53 23.82 25.05
C SER A 216 24.62 22.99 24.37
N GLY A 217 25.03 21.86 24.97
CA GLY A 217 26.07 20.97 24.45
C GLY A 217 27.50 21.36 24.85
N GLU A 218 27.67 22.25 25.84
CA GLU A 218 28.98 22.62 26.39
C GLU A 218 29.43 21.64 27.45
N ILE A 219 30.71 21.27 27.44
CA ILE A 219 31.32 20.27 28.33
C ILE A 219 32.19 20.99 29.37
N LYS A 220 31.94 20.76 30.65
CA LYS A 220 32.75 21.29 31.76
C LYS A 220 33.72 20.23 32.29
N PHE A 221 34.95 20.65 32.55
CA PHE A 221 35.99 19.83 33.18
C PHE A 221 36.31 20.35 34.59
N ALA A 222 36.83 19.47 35.45
CA ALA A 222 37.11 19.73 36.87
C ALA A 222 38.21 20.79 37.12
N ASP A 223 39.03 21.08 36.11
CA ASP A 223 40.01 22.17 36.11
C ASP A 223 39.41 23.53 35.72
N GLY A 224 38.09 23.59 35.49
CA GLY A 224 37.34 24.79 35.14
C GLY A 224 37.31 25.10 33.64
N LEU A 225 37.90 24.25 32.79
CA LEU A 225 37.84 24.41 31.34
C LEU A 225 36.43 24.07 30.81
N VAL A 226 35.97 24.84 29.81
CA VAL A 226 34.68 24.64 29.13
C VAL A 226 34.93 24.45 27.64
N LEU A 227 34.59 23.27 27.10
CA LEU A 227 34.55 23.03 25.66
C LEU A 227 33.18 23.46 25.11
N LYS A 228 33.15 24.56 24.36
CA LYS A 228 31.98 24.99 23.60
C LYS A 228 31.93 24.27 22.25
N SER A 229 30.72 23.96 21.78
CA SER A 229 30.49 23.46 20.42
C SER A 229 31.07 24.46 19.42
N VAL A 230 31.96 23.99 18.55
CA VAL A 230 32.70 24.81 17.58
C VAL A 230 31.76 25.26 16.45
N PHE A 231 30.97 26.31 16.72
CA PHE A 231 30.26 27.11 15.74
C PHE A 231 30.25 28.58 16.21
N SER A 232 31.42 29.18 16.42
CA SER A 232 31.63 30.64 16.33
C SER A 232 33.10 31.01 16.61
N ASP A 233 33.75 31.45 15.54
CA ASP A 233 34.81 32.46 15.41
C ASP A 233 36.22 32.33 16.00
N GLU A 234 37.13 32.89 15.19
CA GLU A 234 38.57 32.90 15.27
C GLU A 234 39.14 33.95 16.26
N ASP A 235 40.32 33.59 16.77
CA ASP A 235 41.53 34.44 16.89
C ASP A 235 41.90 35.20 18.20
N HIS A 236 43.23 35.25 18.35
CA HIS A 236 44.12 36.16 19.10
C HIS A 236 44.57 35.85 20.55
N GLY A 237 45.89 35.77 20.71
CA GLY A 237 46.59 36.03 21.98
C GLY A 237 47.91 35.29 22.18
N GLN A 238 49.04 35.94 21.91
CA GLN A 238 50.40 35.46 22.17
C GLN A 238 50.76 35.54 23.67
N SER A 239 51.56 34.58 24.17
CA SER A 239 52.73 34.87 25.02
C SER A 239 53.64 33.65 25.23
N ALA A 240 54.90 33.96 25.53
CA ALA A 240 56.10 33.14 25.45
C ALA A 240 56.10 31.89 26.35
N VAL A 241 56.45 30.72 25.78
CA VAL A 241 56.83 29.50 26.53
C VAL A 241 57.90 28.71 25.77
N ASP A 242 58.86 28.21 26.55
CA ASP A 242 60.05 27.38 26.27
C ASP A 242 60.14 26.57 24.95
N SER A 243 61.37 26.46 24.46
CA SER A 243 61.75 25.78 23.20
C SER A 243 61.41 24.27 23.15
N LYS A 244 61.21 23.61 24.29
CA LYS A 244 60.82 22.18 24.36
C LYS A 244 59.30 21.99 24.28
N THR A 245 58.54 22.84 24.96
CA THR A 245 57.08 22.93 24.90
C THR A 245 56.59 23.40 23.54
N ARG A 246 57.38 24.22 22.83
CA ARG A 246 57.12 24.64 21.44
C ARG A 246 57.13 23.45 20.48
N ASN A 247 58.12 22.56 20.60
CA ASN A 247 58.20 21.34 19.78
C ASN A 247 57.05 20.38 20.07
N ASP A 248 56.67 20.18 21.33
CA ASP A 248 55.54 19.31 21.68
C ASP A 248 54.18 19.91 21.29
N ARG A 249 54.04 21.24 21.40
CA ARG A 249 52.84 21.96 20.94
C ARG A 249 52.71 21.93 19.42
N ASP A 250 53.80 22.09 18.69
CA ASP A 250 53.81 21.98 17.23
C ASP A 250 53.53 20.53 16.78
N ARG A 251 54.04 19.53 17.50
CA ARG A 251 53.77 18.10 17.25
C ARG A 251 52.31 17.73 17.53
N LEU A 252 51.71 18.30 18.58
CA LEU A 252 50.30 18.13 18.89
C LEU A 252 49.40 18.85 17.88
N ARG A 253 49.80 20.06 17.44
CA ARG A 253 49.12 20.82 16.39
C ARG A 253 49.16 20.06 15.06
N GLN A 254 50.25 19.38 14.75
CA GLN A 254 50.39 18.55 13.57
C GLN A 254 49.56 17.26 13.67
N LYS A 255 49.51 16.61 14.84
CA LYS A 255 48.58 15.49 15.09
C LYS A 255 47.12 15.91 14.96
N TYR A 256 46.76 17.09 15.48
CA TYR A 256 45.41 17.64 15.37
C TYR A 256 45.05 18.00 13.91
N ALA A 257 45.98 18.59 13.17
CA ALA A 257 45.81 18.86 11.75
C ALA A 257 45.63 17.58 10.93
N ASN A 258 46.40 16.53 11.24
CA ASN A 258 46.28 15.21 10.59
C ASN A 258 44.95 14.54 10.96
N ALA A 259 44.52 14.59 12.23
CA ALA A 259 43.24 14.06 12.65
C ALA A 259 42.06 14.81 12.00
N LYS A 260 42.15 16.14 11.90
CA LYS A 260 41.16 16.98 11.21
C LYS A 260 41.09 16.65 9.71
N SER A 261 42.22 16.43 9.07
CA SER A 261 42.29 15.99 7.67
C SER A 261 41.68 14.60 7.48
N ASN A 262 42.00 13.65 8.35
CA ASN A 262 41.44 12.29 8.28
C ASN A 262 39.93 12.29 8.53
N PHE A 263 39.45 13.08 9.48
CA PHE A 263 38.02 13.22 9.73
C PHE A 263 37.29 13.86 8.54
N ALA A 264 37.89 14.85 7.88
CA ALA A 264 37.34 15.43 6.65
C ALA A 264 37.20 14.37 5.54
N VAL A 265 38.21 13.50 5.36
CA VAL A 265 38.16 12.40 4.40
C VAL A 265 37.05 11.41 4.74
N VAL A 266 36.95 10.97 6.00
CA VAL A 266 35.91 10.04 6.46
C VAL A 266 34.51 10.62 6.25
N VAL A 267 34.32 11.92 6.53
CA VAL A 267 33.03 12.58 6.29
C VAL A 267 32.71 12.65 4.81
N THR A 268 33.70 12.89 3.94
CA THR A 268 33.48 12.87 2.49
C THR A 268 33.14 11.46 1.97
N GLU A 269 33.76 10.42 2.54
CA GLU A 269 33.55 9.03 2.16
C GLU A 269 32.18 8.53 2.63
N ALA A 270 31.80 8.81 3.88
CA ALA A 270 30.47 8.51 4.39
C ALA A 270 29.34 9.21 3.60
N ASN A 271 29.58 10.45 3.14
CA ASN A 271 28.64 11.14 2.26
C ASN A 271 28.56 10.49 0.87
N LYS A 272 29.68 9.97 0.35
CA LYS A 272 29.71 9.21 -0.91
C LYS A 272 28.95 7.89 -0.78
N ASP A 273 29.11 7.16 0.31
CA ASP A 273 28.39 5.91 0.58
C ASP A 273 26.89 6.13 0.76
N LYS A 274 26.50 7.21 1.44
CA LYS A 274 25.11 7.64 1.53
C LYS A 274 24.50 7.91 0.16
N GLU A 275 25.26 8.54 -0.73
CA GLU A 275 24.79 8.83 -2.10
C GLU A 275 24.74 7.56 -2.96
N ASN A 276 25.71 6.65 -2.82
CA ASN A 276 25.70 5.34 -3.46
C ASN A 276 24.48 4.52 -3.02
N ALA A 277 24.19 4.47 -1.71
CA ALA A 277 23.02 3.79 -1.17
C ALA A 277 21.71 4.39 -1.70
N ARG A 278 21.64 5.73 -1.83
CA ARG A 278 20.50 6.42 -2.47
C ARG A 278 20.33 6.02 -3.93
N GLN A 279 21.42 5.92 -4.68
CA GLN A 279 21.38 5.48 -6.08
C GLN A 279 20.88 4.03 -6.18
N THR A 280 21.38 3.11 -5.36
CA THR A 280 20.93 1.71 -5.33
C THR A 280 19.45 1.60 -4.97
N ILE A 281 18.97 2.37 -3.99
CA ILE A 281 17.55 2.42 -3.62
C ILE A 281 16.69 2.91 -4.79
N ASN A 282 17.13 3.96 -5.49
CA ASN A 282 16.41 4.49 -6.64
C ASN A 282 16.37 3.49 -7.82
N GLU A 283 17.46 2.75 -8.03
CA GLU A 283 17.53 1.71 -9.05
C GLU A 283 16.61 0.53 -8.72
N GLN A 284 16.59 0.07 -7.46
CA GLN A 284 15.64 -0.94 -7.01
C GLN A 284 14.18 -0.48 -7.14
N LYS A 285 13.87 0.79 -6.81
CA LYS A 285 12.53 1.36 -7.02
C LYS A 285 12.12 1.32 -8.49
N ARG A 286 13.02 1.65 -9.42
CA ARG A 286 12.76 1.54 -10.87
C ARG A 286 12.48 0.09 -11.29
N ARG A 287 13.24 -0.86 -10.75
CA ARG A 287 13.08 -2.29 -11.04
C ARG A 287 11.76 -2.86 -10.50
N ILE A 288 11.33 -2.41 -9.31
CA ILE A 288 10.02 -2.75 -8.77
C ILE A 288 8.91 -2.19 -9.66
N ALA A 289 9.04 -0.94 -10.12
CA ALA A 289 8.04 -0.33 -11.00
C ALA A 289 7.90 -1.06 -12.35
N THR A 290 9.02 -1.49 -12.96
CA THR A 290 8.96 -2.28 -14.20
C THR A 290 8.37 -3.68 -13.98
N LEU A 291 8.70 -4.35 -12.88
CA LEU A 291 8.08 -5.63 -12.52
C LEU A 291 6.57 -5.50 -12.27
N GLN A 292 6.14 -4.43 -11.59
CA GLN A 292 4.71 -4.14 -11.40
C GLN A 292 3.99 -3.90 -12.74
N SER A 293 4.60 -3.16 -13.67
CA SER A 293 4.04 -2.95 -15.00
C SER A 293 3.94 -4.26 -15.79
N CYS A 294 4.97 -5.12 -15.71
CA CYS A 294 4.97 -6.43 -16.37
C CYS A 294 3.88 -7.35 -15.79
N LEU A 295 3.73 -7.36 -14.46
CA LEU A 295 2.68 -8.12 -13.79
C LEU A 295 1.29 -7.64 -14.24
N GLN A 296 1.07 -6.33 -14.27
CA GLN A 296 -0.20 -5.74 -14.71
C GLN A 296 -0.52 -6.08 -16.17
N GLN A 297 0.49 -6.08 -17.05
CA GLN A 297 0.33 -6.52 -18.43
C GLN A 297 -0.08 -8.00 -18.50
N LYS A 298 0.59 -8.88 -17.75
CA LYS A 298 0.32 -10.32 -17.75
C LYS A 298 -1.06 -10.65 -17.17
N THR A 299 -1.46 -10.01 -16.08
CA THR A 299 -2.83 -10.14 -15.55
C THR A 299 -3.86 -9.75 -16.60
N SER A 300 -3.60 -8.66 -17.32
CA SER A 300 -4.52 -8.23 -18.36
C SER A 300 -4.55 -9.15 -19.59
N GLU A 301 -3.44 -9.77 -19.98
CA GLU A 301 -3.41 -10.77 -21.05
C GLU A 301 -4.25 -11.99 -20.65
N TYR A 302 -4.14 -12.43 -19.40
CA TYR A 302 -4.93 -13.51 -18.84
C TYR A 302 -6.43 -13.20 -18.85
N ASP A 303 -6.84 -12.01 -18.38
CA ASP A 303 -8.24 -11.59 -18.38
C ASP A 303 -8.83 -11.55 -19.80
N ARG A 304 -8.03 -11.15 -20.79
CA ARG A 304 -8.44 -11.12 -22.21
C ARG A 304 -8.63 -12.53 -22.76
N ALA A 305 -7.73 -13.47 -22.43
CA ALA A 305 -7.86 -14.87 -22.83
C ALA A 305 -9.13 -15.49 -22.23
N LEU A 306 -9.37 -15.30 -20.93
CA LEU A 306 -10.55 -15.79 -20.23
C LEU A 306 -11.85 -15.23 -20.83
N ALA A 307 -11.88 -13.94 -21.15
CA ALA A 307 -13.05 -13.30 -21.76
C ALA A 307 -13.33 -13.83 -23.18
N SER A 308 -12.26 -14.08 -23.97
CA SER A 308 -12.37 -14.65 -25.31
C SER A 308 -12.94 -16.07 -25.27
N GLU A 309 -12.48 -16.88 -24.32
CA GLU A 309 -12.95 -18.26 -24.16
C GLU A 309 -14.41 -18.31 -23.67
N ALA A 310 -14.77 -17.46 -22.70
CA ALA A 310 -16.15 -17.29 -22.27
C ALA A 310 -17.09 -16.76 -23.38
N ALA A 311 -16.57 -15.99 -24.35
CA ALA A 311 -17.33 -15.54 -25.51
C ALA A 311 -17.57 -16.68 -26.50
N ARG A 312 -16.53 -17.49 -26.80
CA ARG A 312 -16.66 -18.69 -27.64
C ARG A 312 -17.70 -19.66 -27.09
N HIS A 313 -17.64 -19.97 -25.79
CA HIS A 313 -18.64 -20.84 -25.16
C HIS A 313 -20.06 -20.29 -25.25
N ARG A 314 -20.25 -18.97 -25.11
CA ARG A 314 -21.58 -18.36 -25.26
C ARG A 314 -22.11 -18.47 -26.69
N ASP A 315 -21.28 -18.26 -27.70
CA ASP A 315 -21.67 -18.38 -29.10
C ASP A 315 -22.01 -19.85 -29.46
N GLU A 316 -21.20 -20.78 -28.95
CA GLU A 316 -21.45 -22.22 -29.08
C GLU A 316 -22.77 -22.63 -28.40
N MET A 317 -23.07 -22.08 -27.22
CA MET A 317 -24.38 -22.29 -26.58
C MET A 317 -25.54 -21.67 -27.39
N GLN A 318 -25.38 -20.48 -27.95
CA GLN A 318 -26.44 -19.85 -28.75
C GLN A 318 -26.72 -20.59 -30.05
N THR A 319 -25.67 -21.08 -30.71
CA THR A 319 -25.82 -21.89 -31.93
C THR A 319 -26.51 -23.22 -31.64
N LEU A 320 -26.21 -23.87 -30.50
CA LEU A 320 -26.93 -25.05 -30.03
C LEU A 320 -28.42 -24.75 -29.76
N VAL A 321 -28.73 -23.67 -29.05
CA VAL A 321 -30.12 -23.26 -28.77
C VAL A 321 -30.88 -22.93 -30.07
N ARG A 322 -30.25 -22.26 -31.03
CA ARG A 322 -30.88 -21.98 -32.34
C ARG A 322 -31.17 -23.27 -33.12
N ARG A 323 -30.25 -24.23 -33.10
CA ARG A 323 -30.46 -25.55 -33.69
C ARG A 323 -31.62 -26.27 -33.03
N ASP A 324 -31.68 -26.23 -31.71
CA ASP A 324 -32.75 -26.88 -30.94
C ASP A 324 -34.12 -26.26 -31.26
N ASN A 325 -34.21 -24.92 -31.28
CA ASN A 325 -35.44 -24.21 -31.67
C ASN A 325 -35.86 -24.51 -33.13
N HIS A 326 -34.91 -24.64 -34.05
CA HIS A 326 -35.19 -24.98 -35.45
C HIS A 326 -35.69 -26.43 -35.59
N MET A 327 -35.09 -27.35 -34.83
CA MET A 327 -35.56 -28.73 -34.72
C MET A 327 -36.96 -28.78 -34.11
N HIS A 328 -37.21 -28.04 -33.04
CA HIS A 328 -38.53 -27.94 -32.41
C HIS A 328 -39.59 -27.42 -33.38
N SER A 329 -39.33 -26.31 -34.08
CA SER A 329 -40.27 -25.76 -35.08
C SER A 329 -40.51 -26.71 -36.26
N SER A 330 -39.48 -27.45 -36.67
CA SER A 330 -39.60 -28.47 -37.73
C SER A 330 -40.43 -29.67 -37.26
N SER A 331 -40.20 -30.13 -36.03
CA SER A 331 -41.01 -31.17 -35.38
C SER A 331 -42.45 -30.73 -35.17
N GLU A 332 -42.69 -29.49 -34.77
CA GLU A 332 -44.03 -28.93 -34.54
C GLU A 332 -44.84 -28.80 -35.84
N LYS A 333 -44.19 -28.36 -36.94
CA LYS A 333 -44.79 -28.37 -38.28
C LYS A 333 -45.10 -29.79 -38.76
N MET A 334 -44.20 -30.73 -38.47
CA MET A 334 -44.40 -32.15 -38.79
C MET A 334 -45.57 -32.72 -37.97
N LEU A 335 -45.68 -32.37 -36.68
CA LEU A 335 -46.77 -32.78 -35.80
C LEU A 335 -48.11 -32.23 -36.28
N ILE A 336 -48.17 -30.96 -36.71
CA ILE A 336 -49.37 -30.37 -37.32
C ILE A 336 -49.74 -31.13 -38.59
N TYR A 337 -48.77 -31.39 -39.47
CA TYR A 337 -49.00 -32.13 -40.71
C TYR A 337 -49.49 -33.57 -40.44
N GLN A 338 -48.89 -34.23 -39.45
CA GLN A 338 -49.21 -35.58 -39.01
C GLN A 338 -50.58 -35.63 -38.32
N GLN A 339 -50.93 -34.61 -37.51
CA GLN A 339 -52.26 -34.45 -36.92
C GLN A 339 -53.34 -34.23 -37.99
N SER A 340 -53.04 -33.49 -39.06
CA SER A 340 -53.95 -33.39 -40.20
C SER A 340 -54.07 -34.69 -41.01
N ILE A 341 -53.03 -35.52 -41.07
CA ILE A 341 -53.09 -36.86 -41.67
C ILE A 341 -53.90 -37.83 -40.78
N ILE A 342 -53.70 -37.80 -39.45
CA ILE A 342 -54.46 -38.60 -38.47
C ILE A 342 -55.93 -38.20 -38.44
N ASN A 343 -56.24 -36.91 -38.64
CA ASN A 343 -57.62 -36.44 -38.78
C ASN A 343 -58.28 -36.87 -40.10
N LEU A 344 -57.49 -37.34 -41.08
CA LEU A 344 -57.96 -37.85 -42.39
C LEU A 344 -57.91 -39.38 -42.51
N GLN A 345 -57.17 -40.07 -41.65
CA GLN A 345 -57.09 -41.52 -41.59
C GLN A 345 -57.12 -41.95 -40.14
N GLY A 346 -58.26 -42.52 -39.74
CA GLY A 346 -58.33 -43.29 -38.51
C GLY A 346 -57.40 -44.50 -38.60
N GLU A 347 -56.76 -44.77 -37.45
CA GLU A 347 -55.97 -45.95 -37.07
C GLU A 347 -54.44 -45.76 -36.98
N ASP A 348 -53.92 -46.34 -35.89
CA ASP A 348 -52.53 -46.58 -35.45
C ASP A 348 -51.74 -45.45 -34.74
N CYS A 349 -52.10 -45.22 -33.47
CA CYS A 349 -51.39 -44.32 -32.53
C CYS A 349 -50.27 -45.00 -31.69
N ASP A 350 -50.11 -46.32 -31.73
CA ASP A 350 -49.20 -47.03 -30.81
C ASP A 350 -47.73 -47.10 -31.27
N ASN A 351 -47.45 -47.20 -32.58
CA ASN A 351 -46.07 -47.29 -33.09
C ASN A 351 -45.27 -45.96 -32.99
N SER A 352 -45.95 -44.82 -32.83
CA SER A 352 -45.32 -43.50 -32.70
C SER A 352 -44.70 -43.30 -31.31
N LYS A 353 -45.42 -43.74 -30.27
CA LYS A 353 -45.01 -43.55 -28.86
C LYS A 353 -43.78 -44.36 -28.50
N ASP A 354 -43.64 -45.57 -29.04
CA ASP A 354 -42.47 -46.42 -28.80
C ASP A 354 -41.20 -45.87 -29.47
N ARG A 355 -41.31 -45.27 -30.66
CA ARG A 355 -40.18 -44.60 -31.33
C ARG A 355 -39.74 -43.35 -30.59
N GLU A 356 -40.69 -42.57 -30.09
CA GLU A 356 -40.44 -41.38 -29.29
C GLU A 356 -39.74 -41.74 -27.97
N LYS A 357 -40.23 -42.77 -27.27
CA LYS A 357 -39.59 -43.30 -26.05
C LYS A 357 -38.20 -43.85 -26.29
N HIS A 358 -37.96 -44.50 -27.43
CA HIS A 358 -36.63 -45.00 -27.80
C HIS A 358 -35.65 -43.86 -28.17
N PHE A 359 -36.15 -42.80 -28.79
CA PHE A 359 -35.37 -41.59 -29.07
C PHE A 359 -35.03 -40.83 -27.78
N GLU A 360 -35.99 -40.67 -26.88
CA GLU A 360 -35.83 -40.08 -25.54
C GLU A 360 -34.73 -40.81 -24.75
N GLN A 361 -34.76 -42.15 -24.74
CA GLN A 361 -33.73 -42.97 -24.09
C GLN A 361 -32.34 -42.78 -24.72
N LYS A 362 -32.24 -42.71 -26.05
CA LYS A 362 -30.97 -42.43 -26.74
C LYS A 362 -30.44 -41.03 -26.43
N LEU A 363 -31.32 -40.05 -26.31
CA LEU A 363 -30.96 -38.67 -25.97
C LEU A 363 -30.48 -38.59 -24.52
N GLN A 364 -31.20 -39.20 -23.58
CA GLN A 364 -30.81 -39.27 -22.17
C GLN A 364 -29.44 -39.96 -21.99
N HIS A 365 -29.20 -41.06 -22.71
CA HIS A 365 -27.90 -41.74 -22.66
C HIS A 365 -26.76 -40.87 -23.21
N ARG A 366 -27.00 -40.08 -24.28
CA ARG A 366 -26.01 -39.12 -24.81
C ARG A 366 -25.75 -37.95 -23.86
N VAL A 367 -26.78 -37.41 -23.23
CA VAL A 367 -26.64 -36.34 -22.23
C VAL A 367 -25.83 -36.84 -21.03
N ALA A 368 -26.13 -38.03 -20.52
CA ALA A 368 -25.38 -38.63 -19.42
C ALA A 368 -23.91 -38.90 -19.81
N ALA A 369 -23.64 -39.36 -21.03
CA ALA A 369 -22.28 -39.58 -21.51
C ALA A 369 -21.49 -38.26 -21.64
N LEU A 370 -22.13 -37.19 -22.12
CA LEU A 370 -21.52 -35.85 -22.22
C LEU A 370 -21.27 -35.24 -20.83
N GLN A 371 -22.21 -35.37 -19.91
CA GLN A 371 -22.03 -34.93 -18.51
C GLN A 371 -20.84 -35.63 -17.87
N LYS A 372 -20.76 -36.96 -17.99
CA LYS A 372 -19.64 -37.75 -17.47
C LYS A 372 -18.30 -37.37 -18.12
N SER A 373 -18.29 -37.09 -19.43
CA SER A 373 -17.08 -36.61 -20.11
C SER A 373 -16.63 -35.24 -19.59
N LYS A 374 -17.57 -34.33 -19.32
CA LYS A 374 -17.26 -32.99 -18.78
C LYS A 374 -16.83 -33.02 -17.32
N GLU A 375 -17.41 -33.90 -16.51
CA GLU A 375 -16.96 -34.14 -15.14
C GLU A 375 -15.52 -34.66 -15.10
N ASN A 376 -15.16 -35.57 -16.00
CA ASN A 376 -13.79 -36.07 -16.12
C ASN A 376 -12.79 -34.95 -16.53
N GLU A 377 -13.17 -34.07 -17.47
CA GLU A 377 -12.34 -32.91 -17.84
C GLU A 377 -12.15 -31.96 -16.65
N ILE A 378 -13.23 -31.66 -15.91
CA ILE A 378 -13.16 -30.81 -14.71
C ILE A 378 -12.29 -31.44 -13.63
N SER A 379 -12.39 -32.76 -13.41
CA SER A 379 -11.55 -33.46 -12.44
C SER A 379 -10.08 -33.42 -12.81
N LEU A 380 -9.75 -33.56 -14.10
CA LEU A 380 -8.37 -33.50 -14.58
C LEU A 380 -7.78 -32.09 -14.39
N ILE A 381 -8.55 -31.05 -14.72
CA ILE A 381 -8.15 -29.65 -14.51
C ILE A 381 -7.92 -29.37 -13.03
N ARG A 382 -8.83 -29.81 -12.14
CA ARG A 382 -8.66 -29.64 -10.68
C ARG A 382 -7.39 -30.31 -10.19
N GLN A 383 -7.12 -31.54 -10.62
CA GLN A 383 -5.92 -32.28 -10.24
C GLN A 383 -4.64 -31.54 -10.70
N GLN A 384 -4.62 -30.98 -11.90
CA GLN A 384 -3.48 -30.19 -12.40
C GLN A 384 -3.27 -28.91 -11.59
N TYR A 385 -4.34 -28.21 -11.23
CA TYR A 385 -4.25 -27.02 -10.38
C TYR A 385 -3.74 -27.35 -8.97
N GLU A 386 -4.23 -28.43 -8.36
CA GLU A 386 -3.77 -28.88 -7.03
C GLU A 386 -2.29 -29.24 -7.03
N GLN A 387 -1.81 -29.94 -8.08
CA GLN A 387 -0.39 -30.24 -8.24
C GLN A 387 0.47 -28.98 -8.40
N SER A 388 0.00 -27.99 -9.16
CA SER A 388 0.71 -26.72 -9.34
C SER A 388 0.76 -25.91 -8.04
N LEU A 389 -0.34 -25.89 -7.28
CA LEU A 389 -0.42 -25.26 -5.96
C LEU A 389 0.55 -25.90 -4.96
N ALA A 390 0.61 -27.25 -4.93
CA ALA A 390 1.55 -27.98 -4.08
C ALA A 390 3.00 -27.64 -4.41
N SER A 391 3.37 -27.67 -5.70
CA SER A 391 4.71 -27.30 -6.16
C SER A 391 5.09 -25.87 -5.79
N LYS A 392 4.18 -24.90 -5.95
CA LYS A 392 4.44 -23.50 -5.56
C LYS A 392 4.52 -23.30 -4.06
N SER A 393 3.75 -24.04 -3.27
CA SER A 393 3.87 -24.01 -1.82
C SER A 393 5.22 -24.54 -1.35
N GLU A 394 5.76 -25.55 -2.02
CA GLU A 394 7.07 -26.12 -1.71
C GLU A 394 8.21 -25.16 -2.06
N GLU A 395 8.15 -24.50 -3.22
CA GLU A 395 9.09 -23.43 -3.59
C GLU A 395 9.10 -22.29 -2.56
N LEU A 396 7.91 -21.86 -2.09
CA LEU A 396 7.78 -20.82 -1.07
C LEU A 396 8.44 -21.24 0.25
N ASN A 397 8.23 -22.49 0.68
CA ASN A 397 8.84 -23.03 1.90
C ASN A 397 10.38 -23.06 1.79
N VAL A 398 10.92 -23.45 0.63
CA VAL A 398 12.37 -23.42 0.38
C VAL A 398 12.92 -21.99 0.45
N ALA A 399 12.22 -21.02 -0.14
CA ALA A 399 12.60 -19.62 -0.09
C ALA A 399 12.58 -19.05 1.34
N ASN A 400 11.55 -19.38 2.13
CA ASN A 400 11.44 -18.96 3.53
C ASN A 400 12.55 -19.55 4.39
N ASN A 401 12.87 -20.84 4.22
CA ASN A 401 13.97 -21.48 4.95
C ASN A 401 15.32 -20.80 4.64
N LYS A 402 15.53 -20.41 3.37
CA LYS A 402 16.76 -19.71 2.97
C LYS A 402 16.84 -18.28 3.53
N LEU A 403 15.72 -17.58 3.60
CA LEU A 403 15.65 -16.27 4.25
C LEU A 403 15.98 -16.37 5.75
N GLN A 404 15.44 -17.38 6.43
CA GLN A 404 15.69 -17.60 7.85
C GLN A 404 17.16 -17.96 8.12
N GLN A 405 17.78 -18.77 7.26
CA GLN A 405 19.22 -19.03 7.34
C GLN A 405 20.06 -17.76 7.17
N LEU A 406 19.74 -16.92 6.18
CA LEU A 406 20.46 -15.65 5.97
C LEU A 406 20.31 -14.69 7.16
N GLN A 407 19.13 -14.63 7.76
CA GLN A 407 18.88 -13.84 8.97
C GLN A 407 19.73 -14.35 10.15
N GLN A 408 19.80 -15.67 10.35
CA GLN A 408 20.62 -16.26 11.40
C GLN A 408 22.11 -15.96 11.16
N THR A 409 22.62 -16.19 9.94
CA THR A 409 24.03 -15.88 9.60
C THR A 409 24.34 -14.41 9.82
N THR A 410 23.43 -13.50 9.46
CA THR A 410 23.63 -12.06 9.68
C THR A 410 23.71 -11.74 11.17
N THR A 411 22.83 -12.32 11.98
CA THR A 411 22.83 -12.14 13.44
C THR A 411 24.13 -12.65 14.05
N ASP A 412 24.55 -13.85 13.69
CA ASP A 412 25.81 -14.45 14.16
C ASP A 412 27.02 -13.58 13.76
N THR A 413 27.04 -13.02 12.54
CA THR A 413 28.14 -12.12 12.12
C THR A 413 28.16 -10.82 12.92
N VAL A 414 27.00 -10.24 13.24
CA VAL A 414 26.91 -9.01 14.02
C VAL A 414 27.39 -9.25 15.45
N ASP A 415 26.99 -10.36 16.07
CA ASP A 415 27.42 -10.73 17.41
C ASP A 415 28.93 -11.00 17.48
N ASN A 416 29.49 -11.70 16.48
CA ASN A 416 30.93 -11.90 16.36
C ASN A 416 31.70 -10.58 16.23
N ILE A 417 31.22 -9.64 15.40
CA ILE A 417 31.87 -8.32 15.25
C ILE A 417 31.83 -7.55 16.57
N ARG A 418 30.70 -7.61 17.30
CA ARG A 418 30.55 -6.95 18.59
C ARG A 418 31.52 -7.50 19.63
N GLU A 419 31.68 -8.82 19.70
CA GLU A 419 32.62 -9.48 20.61
C GLU A 419 34.07 -9.11 20.25
N ASP A 420 34.40 -9.12 18.94
CA ASP A 420 35.72 -8.72 18.45
C ASP A 420 36.03 -7.23 18.77
N CYS A 421 35.06 -6.31 18.64
CA CYS A 421 35.25 -4.91 19.05
C CYS A 421 35.54 -4.76 20.55
N LEU A 422 34.91 -5.59 21.40
CA LEU A 422 35.13 -5.57 22.85
C LEU A 422 36.55 -6.02 23.21
N ASP A 423 37.03 -7.07 22.55
CA ASP A 423 38.38 -7.61 22.74
C ASP A 423 39.47 -6.61 22.32
N LEU A 424 39.27 -5.93 21.18
CA LEU A 424 40.16 -4.86 20.71
C LEU A 424 40.20 -3.68 21.70
N TYR A 425 39.05 -3.24 22.19
CA TYR A 425 38.96 -2.16 23.17
C TYR A 425 39.72 -2.52 24.46
N THR A 426 39.50 -3.73 24.97
CA THR A 426 40.18 -4.23 26.17
C THR A 426 41.70 -4.31 25.98
N TYR A 427 42.16 -4.73 24.80
CA TYR A 427 43.58 -4.76 24.46
C TYR A 427 44.21 -3.37 24.40
N VAL A 428 43.54 -2.40 23.77
CA VAL A 428 44.01 -1.00 23.73
C VAL A 428 44.08 -0.42 25.14
N GLY A 429 43.09 -0.67 26.00
CA GLY A 429 43.12 -0.24 27.40
C GLY A 429 44.31 -0.81 28.19
N ARG A 430 44.65 -2.09 27.97
CA ARG A 430 45.85 -2.72 28.56
C ARG A 430 47.15 -2.09 28.04
N LEU A 431 47.23 -1.76 26.75
CA LEU A 431 48.40 -1.09 26.16
C LEU A 431 48.60 0.31 26.72
N VAL A 432 47.52 1.09 26.88
CA VAL A 432 47.58 2.43 27.47
C VAL A 432 48.09 2.35 28.92
N SER A 433 47.52 1.45 29.72
CA SER A 433 47.94 1.23 31.12
C SER A 433 49.41 0.78 31.24
N ALA A 434 49.91 0.06 30.24
CA ALA A 434 51.29 -0.43 30.18
C ALA A 434 52.32 0.65 29.84
N VAL A 435 51.94 1.59 28.98
CA VAL A 435 52.78 2.76 28.64
C VAL A 435 53.01 3.61 29.88
N ASP A 436 52.01 3.71 30.76
CA ASP A 436 52.13 4.43 32.03
C ASP A 436 52.95 3.67 33.09
N THR A 437 53.07 2.34 32.99
CA THR A 437 53.79 1.49 33.97
C THR A 437 55.11 0.90 33.48
N SER A 438 55.60 1.26 32.29
CA SER A 438 56.88 0.81 31.71
C SER A 438 57.06 -0.72 31.54
N GLN A 439 55.98 -1.50 31.48
CA GLN A 439 56.05 -2.92 31.14
C GLN A 439 56.08 -3.14 29.62
N ARG A 440 56.90 -4.09 29.13
CA ARG A 440 57.24 -4.24 27.68
C ARG A 440 56.71 -5.49 26.97
N THR A 441 55.93 -6.37 27.60
CA THR A 441 55.47 -7.61 26.95
C THR A 441 53.98 -7.86 27.14
N PHE A 442 53.23 -7.90 26.03
CA PHE A 442 51.79 -8.18 25.99
C PHE A 442 51.47 -9.29 25.00
N ALA A 443 50.61 -10.23 25.40
CA ALA A 443 50.06 -11.22 24.48
C ALA A 443 49.05 -10.54 23.56
N LEU A 444 49.16 -10.78 22.24
CA LEU A 444 48.18 -10.28 21.27
C LEU A 444 46.80 -10.91 21.54
N PRO A 445 45.70 -10.17 21.29
CA PRO A 445 44.36 -10.72 21.39
C PRO A 445 44.22 -11.87 20.39
N LYS A 446 43.88 -13.06 20.90
CA LYS A 446 44.00 -14.34 20.18
C LYS A 446 43.11 -14.45 18.93
N ASN A 447 42.06 -13.64 18.80
CA ASN A 447 41.00 -13.86 17.80
C ASN A 447 40.98 -12.87 16.61
N ILE A 448 41.58 -11.68 16.72
CA ILE A 448 41.37 -10.62 15.70
C ILE A 448 42.62 -10.35 14.87
N LEU A 449 43.77 -10.26 15.54
CA LEU A 449 45.05 -9.97 14.87
C LEU A 449 45.75 -11.23 14.35
N ALA A 450 45.30 -12.42 14.80
CA ALA A 450 45.83 -13.71 14.38
C ALA A 450 45.06 -14.36 13.20
N ASP A 451 43.81 -13.93 12.94
CA ASP A 451 42.97 -14.42 11.84
C ASP A 451 42.87 -13.35 10.72
N PRO A 452 43.52 -13.57 9.55
CA PRO A 452 43.54 -12.60 8.45
C PRO A 452 42.17 -12.31 7.83
N THR A 453 41.22 -13.26 7.95
CA THR A 453 39.87 -13.14 7.39
C THR A 453 39.00 -12.19 8.22
N LYS A 454 39.11 -12.22 9.54
CA LYS A 454 38.44 -11.27 10.44
C LYS A 454 38.99 -9.85 10.32
N LEU A 455 40.31 -9.72 10.13
CA LEU A 455 40.97 -8.44 9.91
C LEU A 455 40.46 -7.70 8.64
N ARG A 456 40.01 -8.46 7.63
CA ARG A 456 39.42 -7.91 6.40
C ARG A 456 38.05 -7.29 6.63
N HIS A 457 37.22 -7.83 7.52
CA HIS A 457 35.93 -7.24 7.88
C HIS A 457 36.09 -5.97 8.72
N VAL A 458 37.06 -5.95 9.63
CA VAL A 458 37.41 -4.74 10.39
C VAL A 458 37.99 -3.65 9.47
N LYS A 459 38.85 -4.00 8.50
CA LYS A 459 39.37 -3.08 7.45
C LYS A 459 38.33 -2.58 6.44
N ALA A 460 37.12 -3.13 6.44
CA ALA A 460 36.02 -2.67 5.61
C ALA A 460 35.06 -1.75 6.40
N ILE A 461 35.20 -1.71 7.73
CA ILE A 461 34.41 -0.89 8.66
C ILE A 461 35.21 0.33 9.16
N VAL A 462 36.54 0.21 9.22
CA VAL A 462 37.53 1.29 9.44
C VAL A 462 38.05 1.77 8.09
#